data_AF-A0AA48H954-F1
#
_entry.id   AF-A0AA48H954-F1
#
_cell.length_a   1.000
_cell.length_b   1.000
_cell.length_c   1.000
_cell.angle_alpha   90.00
_cell.angle_beta   90.00
_cell.angle_gamma   90.00
#
_symmetry.space_group_name_H-M   'P 1'
#
loop_
_entity.id
_entity.type
_entity.pdbx_description
1 polymer ?
#
loop_
_entity_poly.entity_id
_entity_poly.type
_entity_poly.pdbx_seq_one_letter_code
_entity_poly.pdbx_strand_id
1 'polypeptide(L)'
;MPELPVIARLLSLLIEESPREQVFVGAFLLIGGLLILPFMLSYVIQLAQWVHSGWSHHGWWKIAWRATLGLMPIACGWIALLGVAKLTVYGLVRAGIMHDPWQS
;
A
#
# COMPACT_ATOMS: atom_id res chain seq x y z
N MET A 1 19.53 26.58 2.09
CA MET A 1 18.31 25.83 2.47
C MET A 1 18.80 24.58 3.19
N PRO A 2 18.58 24.43 4.51
CA PRO A 2 19.02 23.23 5.22
C PRO A 2 18.27 22.02 4.66
N GLU A 3 19.01 20.97 4.27
CA GLU A 3 18.40 19.75 3.78
C GLU A 3 17.64 19.08 4.92
N LEU A 4 16.32 19.07 4.83
CA LEU A 4 15.48 18.29 5.74
C LEU A 4 15.97 16.84 5.72
N PRO A 5 16.24 16.22 6.89
CA PRO A 5 16.70 14.83 6.94
C PRO A 5 15.70 13.95 6.19
N VAL A 6 16.19 12.91 5.50
CA VAL A 6 15.38 12.01 4.65
C VAL A 6 14.11 11.52 5.35
N ILE A 7 14.19 11.30 6.66
CA ILE A 7 13.07 10.92 7.52
C ILE A 7 11.96 11.98 7.52
N ALA A 8 12.31 13.27 7.57
CA ALA A 8 11.34 14.36 7.52
C ALA A 8 10.67 14.49 6.14
N ARG A 9 11.38 14.17 5.04
CA ARG A 9 10.77 14.08 3.70
C ARG A 9 9.85 12.86 3.55
N LEU A 10 10.20 11.74 4.17
CA LEU A 10 9.33 10.55 4.20
C LEU A 10 8.08 10.81 5.05
N LEU A 11 8.21 11.52 6.16
CA LEU A 11 7.09 11.92 7.01
C LEU A 11 6.20 12.96 6.31
N SER A 12 6.75 13.92 5.56
CA SER A 12 5.92 14.88 4.82
C SER A 12 5.03 14.18 3.77
N LEU A 13 5.55 13.17 3.07
CA LEU A 13 4.75 12.33 2.16
C LEU A 13 3.61 11.58 2.86
N LEU A 14 3.70 11.35 4.17
CA LEU A 14 2.68 10.68 4.98
C LEU A 14 1.66 11.65 5.61
N ILE A 15 1.97 12.95 5.64
CA ILE A 15 1.27 14.00 6.41
C ILE A 15 0.66 15.09 5.49
N GLU A 16 0.71 14.94 4.17
CA GLU A 16 0.16 15.93 3.21
C GLU A 16 -1.38 16.09 3.23
N GLU A 17 -2.09 15.28 3.99
CA GLU A 17 -3.57 15.24 4.02
C GLU A 17 -4.11 15.80 5.33
N SER A 18 -5.30 16.42 5.28
CA SER A 18 -6.00 16.88 6.49
C SER A 18 -6.25 15.72 7.48
N PRO A 19 -6.47 15.98 8.79
CA PRO A 19 -6.61 14.91 9.79
C PRO A 19 -7.69 13.86 9.43
N ARG A 20 -8.79 14.30 8.78
CA ARG A 20 -9.86 13.41 8.33
C ARG A 20 -9.45 12.57 7.12
N GLU A 21 -8.76 13.18 6.16
CA GLU A 21 -8.26 12.49 4.98
C GLU A 21 -7.21 11.45 5.36
N GLN A 22 -6.31 11.75 6.29
CA GLN A 22 -5.30 10.79 6.73
C GLN A 22 -5.92 9.53 7.34
N VAL A 23 -7.00 9.67 8.11
CA VAL A 23 -7.76 8.52 8.65
C VAL A 23 -8.48 7.77 7.54
N PHE A 24 -9.16 8.48 6.64
CA PHE A 24 -9.92 7.86 5.56
C PHE A 24 -9.02 7.11 4.59
N VAL A 25 -7.95 7.75 4.11
CA VAL A 25 -6.93 7.17 3.23
C VAL A 25 -6.17 6.07 3.94
N GLY A 26 -5.81 6.25 5.21
CA GLY A 26 -5.15 5.22 6.02
C GLY A 26 -6.01 3.96 6.14
N ALA A 27 -7.29 4.10 6.48
CA ALA A 27 -8.23 2.99 6.56
C ALA A 27 -8.49 2.34 5.19
N PHE A 28 -8.66 3.14 4.14
CA PHE A 28 -8.86 2.65 2.78
C PHE A 28 -7.66 1.84 2.29
N LEU A 29 -6.44 2.33 2.48
CA LEU A 29 -5.22 1.60 2.12
C LEU A 29 -5.07 0.33 2.94
N LEU A 30 -5.39 0.36 4.24
CA LEU A 30 -5.31 -0.81 5.10
C LEU A 30 -6.28 -1.91 4.65
N ILE A 31 -7.56 -1.56 4.47
CA ILE A 31 -8.61 -2.49 4.00
C ILE A 31 -8.31 -2.93 2.55
N GLY A 32 -7.87 -2.01 1.71
CA GLY A 32 -7.47 -2.25 0.33
C GLY A 32 -6.35 -3.29 0.24
N GLY A 33 -5.27 -3.07 0.98
CA GLY A 33 -4.09 -3.94 1.02
C GLY A 33 -4.34 -5.31 1.67
N LEU A 34 -5.18 -5.38 2.71
CA LEU A 34 -5.42 -6.64 3.44
C LEU A 34 -6.56 -7.48 2.89
N LEU A 35 -7.59 -6.87 2.30
CA LEU A 35 -8.83 -7.56 1.93
C LEU A 35 -9.13 -7.47 0.44
N ILE A 36 -9.24 -6.25 -0.09
CA ILE A 36 -9.74 -6.02 -1.45
C ILE A 36 -8.74 -6.52 -2.50
N LEU A 37 -7.46 -6.14 -2.38
CA LEU A 37 -6.42 -6.53 -3.32
C LEU A 37 -6.14 -8.03 -3.31
N PRO A 38 -6.01 -8.71 -2.14
CA PRO A 38 -5.90 -10.17 -2.10
C PRO A 38 -7.12 -10.88 -2.72
N PHE A 39 -8.32 -10.37 -2.50
CA PHE A 39 -9.53 -10.92 -3.12
C PHE A 39 -9.51 -10.74 -4.64
N MET A 40 -9.20 -9.55 -5.15
CA MET A 40 -9.05 -9.32 -6.60
C MET A 40 -7.95 -10.19 -7.21
N LEU A 41 -6.84 -10.38 -6.49
CA LEU A 41 -5.76 -11.25 -6.92
C LEU A 41 -6.22 -12.70 -7.10
N SER A 42 -7.10 -13.20 -6.23
CA SER A 42 -7.67 -14.54 -6.37
C SER A 42 -8.47 -14.71 -7.68
N TYR A 43 -9.16 -13.67 -8.14
CA TYR A 43 -9.87 -13.67 -9.43
C TYR A 43 -8.91 -13.57 -10.61
N VAL A 44 -7.90 -12.69 -10.51
CA VAL A 44 -6.87 -12.55 -11.55
C VAL A 44 -6.09 -13.85 -11.72
N ILE A 45 -5.83 -14.57 -10.63
CA ILE A 45 -5.19 -15.90 -10.67
C ILE A 45 -6.04 -16.91 -11.41
N GLN A 46 -7.35 -16.98 -11.13
CA GLN A 46 -8.24 -17.89 -11.84
C GLN A 46 -8.33 -17.55 -13.33
N LEU A 47 -8.47 -16.27 -13.67
CA LEU A 47 -8.50 -15.80 -15.06
C LEU A 47 -7.18 -16.10 -15.79
N ALA A 48 -6.05 -15.84 -15.14
CA ALA A 48 -4.74 -16.10 -15.71
C ALA A 48 -4.44 -17.59 -15.85
N GLN A 49 -4.94 -18.44 -14.95
CA GLN A 49 -4.87 -19.90 -15.12
C GLN A 49 -5.69 -20.36 -16.33
N TRP A 50 -6.87 -19.78 -16.54
CA TRP A 50 -7.67 -20.03 -17.73
C TRP A 50 -6.92 -19.61 -19.02
N VAL A 51 -6.32 -18.41 -19.05
CA VAL A 51 -5.48 -17.95 -20.19
C VAL A 51 -4.20 -18.78 -20.35
N HIS A 52 -3.59 -19.23 -19.25
CA HIS A 52 -2.40 -20.07 -19.26
C HIS A 52 -2.66 -21.38 -20.01
N SER A 53 -3.87 -21.94 -19.96
CA SER A 53 -4.21 -23.14 -20.75
C SER A 53 -3.97 -22.97 -22.26
N GLY A 54 -4.11 -21.75 -22.79
CA GLY A 54 -3.86 -21.44 -24.21
C GLY A 54 -2.45 -20.95 -24.55
N TRP A 55 -1.68 -20.44 -23.57
CA TRP A 55 -0.37 -19.80 -23.79
C TRP A 55 0.78 -20.44 -22.97
N SER A 56 0.53 -21.56 -22.28
CA SER A 56 1.45 -22.26 -21.36
C SER A 56 2.78 -22.70 -21.99
N HIS A 57 2.85 -22.73 -23.31
CA HIS A 57 4.02 -23.17 -24.08
C HIS A 57 5.11 -22.08 -24.15
N HIS A 58 4.74 -20.82 -23.92
CA HIS A 58 5.67 -19.70 -24.03
C HIS A 58 6.42 -19.45 -22.70
N GLY A 59 7.75 -19.55 -22.73
CA GLY A 59 8.60 -19.37 -21.54
C GLY A 59 8.50 -17.98 -20.90
N TRP A 60 8.29 -16.93 -21.69
CA TRP A 60 8.11 -15.56 -21.19
C TRP A 60 6.84 -15.40 -20.35
N TRP A 61 5.76 -16.10 -20.72
CA TRP A 61 4.50 -16.11 -19.96
C TRP A 61 4.68 -16.75 -18.58
N LYS A 62 5.43 -17.84 -18.48
CA LYS A 62 5.75 -18.49 -17.18
C LYS A 62 6.57 -17.59 -16.26
N ILE A 63 7.53 -16.84 -16.81
CA ILE A 63 8.37 -15.91 -16.04
C ILE A 63 7.54 -14.73 -15.53
N ALA A 64 6.76 -14.11 -16.41
CA ALA A 64 5.85 -13.03 -16.03
C ALA A 64 4.87 -13.47 -14.95
N TRP A 65 4.28 -14.66 -15.10
CA TRP A 65 3.35 -15.22 -14.13
C TRP A 65 3.97 -15.42 -12.73
N ARG A 66 5.18 -15.98 -12.67
CA ARG A 66 5.92 -16.14 -11.41
C ARG A 66 6.28 -14.80 -10.78
N ALA A 67 6.67 -13.81 -11.58
CA ALA A 67 6.96 -12.47 -11.08
C ALA A 67 5.71 -11.80 -10.50
N THR A 68 4.55 -11.92 -11.17
CA THR A 68 3.28 -11.40 -10.66
C THR A 68 2.90 -12.05 -9.33
N LEU A 69 2.99 -13.38 -9.21
CA LEU A 69 2.69 -14.08 -7.96
C LEU A 69 3.63 -13.70 -6.80
N GLY A 70 4.90 -13.43 -7.10
CA GLY A 70 5.88 -13.01 -6.07
C GLY A 70 5.72 -11.56 -5.64
N LEU A 71 5.46 -10.65 -6.60
CA LEU A 71 5.40 -9.21 -6.33
C LEU A 71 4.04 -8.75 -5.79
N MET A 72 2.95 -9.43 -6.13
CA MET A 72 1.61 -9.02 -5.71
C MET A 72 1.40 -9.04 -4.18
N PRO A 73 1.82 -10.09 -3.44
CA PRO A 73 1.77 -10.07 -1.98
C PRO A 73 2.60 -8.93 -1.38
N ILE A 74 3.75 -8.61 -1.99
CA ILE A 74 4.63 -7.51 -1.56
C ILE A 74 3.91 -6.17 -1.76
N ALA A 75 3.27 -5.96 -2.91
CA ALA A 75 2.49 -4.76 -3.19
C ALA A 75 1.30 -4.61 -2.24
N CYS A 76 0.56 -5.69 -1.97
CA CYS A 76 -0.55 -5.69 -1.00
C CYS A 76 -0.08 -5.34 0.41
N GLY A 77 1.02 -5.98 0.86
CA GLY A 77 1.63 -5.71 2.16
C GLY A 77 2.14 -4.27 2.27
N TRP A 78 2.76 -3.74 1.22
CA TRP A 78 3.21 -2.34 1.19
C TRP A 78 2.05 -1.35 1.33
N ILE A 79 0.95 -1.57 0.60
CA ILE A 79 -0.26 -0.76 0.68
C ILE A 79 -0.87 -0.82 2.10
N ALA A 80 -0.95 -2.01 2.69
CA ALA A 80 -1.43 -2.17 4.06
C ALA A 80 -0.53 -1.42 5.06
N LEU A 81 0.79 -1.52 4.91
CA LEU A 81 1.76 -0.82 5.76
C LEU A 81 1.63 0.70 5.65
N LEU A 82 1.41 1.24 4.45
CA LEU A 82 1.12 2.68 4.27
C LEU A 82 -0.16 3.09 5.00
N GLY A 83 -1.20 2.26 4.94
CA GLY A 83 -2.44 2.45 5.70
C GLY A 83 -2.20 2.50 7.21
N VAL A 84 -1.46 1.52 7.74
CA VAL A 84 -1.05 1.48 9.16
C VAL A 84 -0.24 2.72 9.53
N ALA A 85 0.73 3.12 8.71
CA ALA A 85 1.58 4.26 8.99
C ALA A 85 0.77 5.55 9.13
N LYS A 86 -0.15 5.81 8.18
CA LYS A 86 -1.05 6.98 8.23
C LYS A 86 -1.94 6.97 9.48
N LEU A 87 -2.56 5.83 9.81
CA LEU A 87 -3.39 5.70 11.02
C LEU A 87 -2.57 5.84 12.31
N THR A 88 -1.34 5.35 12.31
CA THR A 88 -0.42 5.46 13.45
C THR A 88 -0.03 6.91 13.69
N VAL A 89 0.30 7.66 12.64
CA VAL A 89 0.61 9.10 12.76
C VAL A 89 -0.59 9.85 13.34
N TYR A 90 -1.79 9.64 12.80
CA TYR A 90 -3.02 10.23 13.35
C TYR A 90 -3.22 9.88 14.83
N GLY A 91 -3.06 8.61 15.20
CA GLY A 91 -3.22 8.13 16.57
C GLY A 91 -2.21 8.76 17.53
N LEU A 92 -0.95 8.87 17.12
CA LEU A 92 0.12 9.47 17.93
C LEU A 92 -0.07 10.98 18.12
N VAL A 93 -0.55 11.71 17.11
CA VAL A 93 -0.92 13.12 17.27
C VAL A 93 -2.12 13.26 18.20
N ARG A 94 -3.15 12.42 18.04
CA ARG A 94 -4.35 12.49 18.89
C ARG A 94 -4.08 12.12 20.35
N ALA A 95 -3.10 11.26 20.60
CA ALA A 95 -2.61 10.92 21.94
C ALA A 95 -1.70 12.00 22.55
N GLY A 96 -1.36 13.07 21.80
CA GLY A 96 -0.47 14.13 22.26
C GLY A 96 1.01 13.72 22.32
N ILE A 97 1.38 12.59 21.68
CA ILE A 97 2.76 12.08 21.65
C ILE A 97 3.59 12.82 20.60
N MET A 98 2.95 13.23 19.49
CA MET A 98 3.56 14.06 18.45
C MET A 98 2.87 15.41 18.36
N HIS A 99 3.66 16.44 18.03
CA HIS A 99 3.15 17.78 17.74
C HIS A 99 2.18 17.72 16.56
N ASP A 100 1.08 18.47 16.63
CA ASP A 100 0.04 18.50 15.60
C ASP A 100 0.61 19.13 14.31
N PRO A 101 0.84 18.35 13.25
CA PRO A 101 1.40 18.88 12.02
C PRO A 101 0.36 19.63 11.16
N TRP A 102 -0.92 19.63 11.56
CA TRP A 102 -2.02 20.25 10.82
C TRP A 102 -2.44 21.62 11.37
N GLN A 103 -1.91 22.01 12.53
CA GLN A 103 -2.11 23.34 13.11
C GLN A 103 -0.88 24.20 12.83
N SER A 104 -0.80 24.75 11.61
CA SER A 104 0.12 25.85 11.27
C SER A 104 -0.52 27.20 11.55
#